data_AF-A0A7K7RY74-F1
#
_entry.id   AF-A0A7K7RY74-F1
#
_cell.length_a   1.000
_cell.length_b   1.000
_cell.length_c   1.000
_cell.angle_alpha   90.00
_cell.angle_beta   90.00
_cell.angle_gamma   90.00
#
_symmetry.space_group_name_H-M   'P 1'
#
loop_
_entity.id
_entity.type
_entity.pdbx_description
1 polymer ?
#
loop_
_entity_poly.entity_id
_entity_poly.type
_entity_poly.pdbx_seq_one_letter_code
_entity_poly.pdbx_strand_id
1 'polypeptide(L)'
;ELRARHGLHLFSLEHSCCYEALLLDEERGRLFVGAKNHLLSLALDDISQRGRKIYWPAPVEWREECNWAGKDITAECMNFVKILHPYNRTHLYACGTGAFHPVCAFIEAGQHAEEPVFKLDPHHIEDGKGKSPYDPRHTAASVLVGEELYSGVATDLMGRDFTIFRSLGRRPSVRTEQHDSRWLNEPKFVAVFLVPESEDPDDDKIYFFFRETAVERQQGLGKTSFARIGQICRNDMGGQRSLVNKWTTFLKARLVCTVPGPEGADTHFDELRDVFLLQTRDKRNPLIYAIFSTSSSVFQGSAVCVYTMADIRRAFLGPFAHKEGPNYQWVSYQGRVPYPRPGMCPSKTFGTFGSTKDFPDEVIQFARHHPLMYNPVLPHGQRPLFLQATVPYTFTRIAVDRVTAADGHYDVLFIGTVGTVLKVVSVPKESWHRMEPLLLEELQVFQDSSPIISLQLSSKRHQLYAGSTTALAQLPLHRCGAYGKACAECCLARDPYCAWDGNTCTRYVPNTKR
;
A
#
# COMPACT_ATOMS: atom_id res chain seq x y z
N GLU A 1 4.27 -16.81 -27.74
CA GLU A 1 3.40 -15.82 -28.39
C GLU A 1 3.27 -14.52 -27.62
N LEU A 2 3.01 -14.53 -26.29
CA LEU A 2 2.87 -13.31 -25.48
C LEU A 2 4.10 -12.38 -25.51
N ARG A 3 5.32 -12.93 -25.43
CA ARG A 3 6.57 -12.15 -25.57
C ARG A 3 6.71 -11.45 -26.91
N ALA A 4 6.43 -12.17 -28.00
CA ALA A 4 6.56 -11.65 -29.36
C ALA A 4 5.48 -10.62 -29.73
N ARG A 5 4.27 -10.74 -29.16
CA ARG A 5 3.15 -9.81 -29.45
C ARG A 5 3.04 -8.64 -28.48
N HIS A 6 3.39 -8.82 -27.22
CA HIS A 6 3.11 -7.83 -26.16
C HIS A 6 4.36 -7.28 -25.45
N GLY A 7 5.56 -7.71 -25.85
CA GLY A 7 6.80 -7.31 -25.17
C GLY A 7 6.87 -7.81 -23.72
N LEU A 8 6.17 -8.91 -23.42
CA LEU A 8 6.12 -9.50 -22.09
C LEU A 8 7.38 -10.30 -21.78
N HIS A 9 8.11 -9.91 -20.74
CA HIS A 9 9.23 -10.67 -20.19
C HIS A 9 8.79 -11.34 -18.88
N LEU A 10 9.09 -12.63 -18.74
CA LEU A 10 8.73 -13.43 -17.56
C LEU A 10 10.00 -13.93 -16.86
N PHE A 11 9.93 -14.00 -15.53
CA PHE A 11 10.95 -14.61 -14.70
C PHE A 11 10.30 -15.53 -13.66
N SER A 12 10.86 -16.71 -13.43
CA SER A 12 10.45 -17.63 -12.37
C SER A 12 11.67 -18.35 -11.82
N LEU A 13 11.64 -18.68 -10.53
CA LEU A 13 12.67 -19.45 -9.85
C LEU A 13 12.13 -20.81 -9.43
N GLU A 14 12.86 -21.88 -9.76
CA GLU A 14 12.53 -23.23 -9.31
C GLU A 14 12.52 -23.35 -7.78
N HIS A 15 11.57 -24.11 -7.25
CA HIS A 15 11.37 -24.34 -5.81
C HIS A 15 11.14 -23.07 -4.95
N SER A 16 10.82 -21.94 -5.57
CA SER A 16 10.40 -20.71 -4.90
C SER A 16 9.01 -20.28 -5.38
N CYS A 17 8.45 -19.27 -4.72
CA CYS A 17 7.15 -18.69 -5.04
C CYS A 17 7.06 -17.29 -4.47
N CYS A 18 5.89 -16.69 -4.67
CA CYS A 18 5.35 -15.66 -3.79
C CYS A 18 6.14 -14.35 -3.89
N TYR A 19 6.17 -13.78 -5.09
CA TYR A 19 6.91 -12.56 -5.44
C TYR A 19 6.12 -11.30 -5.01
N GLU A 20 5.89 -11.15 -3.71
CA GLU A 20 5.06 -10.08 -3.13
C GLU A 20 5.84 -8.78 -2.90
N ALA A 21 7.07 -8.88 -2.38
CA ALA A 21 7.89 -7.72 -2.03
C ALA A 21 8.72 -7.28 -3.24
N LEU A 22 8.25 -6.25 -3.95
CA LEU A 22 8.95 -5.65 -5.09
C LEU A 22 9.47 -4.26 -4.72
N LEU A 23 10.75 -4.02 -4.93
CA LEU A 23 11.39 -2.72 -4.77
C LEU A 23 12.05 -2.31 -6.09
N LEU A 24 11.47 -1.29 -6.72
CA LEU A 24 11.98 -0.67 -7.94
C LEU A 24 13.10 0.32 -7.60
N ASP A 25 14.28 0.11 -8.15
CA ASP A 25 15.43 0.99 -8.00
C ASP A 25 15.93 1.47 -9.36
N GLU A 26 15.42 2.63 -9.78
CA GLU A 26 15.77 3.22 -11.07
C GLU A 26 17.21 3.73 -11.13
N GLU A 27 17.80 4.12 -10.00
CA GLU A 27 19.17 4.63 -9.93
C GLU A 27 20.18 3.51 -10.22
N ARG A 28 19.96 2.33 -9.63
CA ARG A 28 20.79 1.14 -9.87
C ARG A 28 20.40 0.37 -11.13
N GLY A 29 19.25 0.70 -11.73
CA GLY A 29 18.71 -0.07 -12.85
C GLY A 29 18.28 -1.48 -12.45
N ARG A 30 17.83 -1.68 -11.19
CA ARG A 30 17.50 -2.99 -10.62
C ARG A 30 16.07 -3.07 -10.09
N LEU A 31 15.46 -4.24 -10.26
CA LEU A 31 14.28 -4.66 -9.51
C LEU A 31 14.74 -5.63 -8.42
N PHE A 32 14.62 -5.23 -7.16
CA PHE A 32 14.85 -6.14 -6.05
C PHE A 32 13.55 -6.84 -5.67
N VAL A 33 13.63 -8.14 -5.43
CA VAL A 33 12.45 -8.98 -5.18
C VAL A 33 12.66 -9.87 -3.97
N GLY A 34 11.72 -9.83 -3.03
CA GLY A 34 11.57 -10.82 -1.98
C GLY A 34 10.65 -11.96 -2.41
N ALA A 35 11.09 -13.19 -2.17
CA ALA A 35 10.37 -14.42 -2.50
C ALA A 35 10.55 -15.45 -1.36
N LYS A 36 9.97 -16.65 -1.54
CA LYS A 36 10.21 -17.78 -0.63
C LYS A 36 11.69 -18.20 -0.64
N ASN A 37 12.33 -18.09 0.53
CA ASN A 37 13.74 -18.35 0.84
C ASN A 37 14.75 -17.56 0.01
N HIS A 38 14.32 -16.54 -0.73
CA HIS A 38 15.19 -15.86 -1.69
C HIS A 38 14.98 -14.36 -1.72
N LEU A 39 16.07 -13.65 -1.92
CA LEU A 39 16.11 -12.29 -2.41
C LEU A 39 16.72 -12.31 -3.82
N LEU A 40 16.18 -11.50 -4.74
CA LEU A 40 16.61 -11.42 -6.13
C LEU A 40 16.98 -9.97 -6.48
N SER A 41 17.94 -9.82 -7.39
CA SER A 41 18.27 -8.56 -8.05
C SER A 41 18.27 -8.77 -9.56
N LEU A 42 17.22 -8.26 -10.21
CA LEU A 42 16.96 -8.41 -11.65
C LEU A 42 17.26 -7.09 -12.36
N ALA A 43 17.69 -7.15 -13.62
CA ALA A 43 17.91 -5.93 -14.41
C ALA A 43 16.57 -5.34 -14.87
N LEU A 44 16.41 -4.02 -14.81
CA LEU A 44 15.17 -3.36 -15.25
C LEU A 44 14.99 -3.36 -16.76
N ASP A 45 16.05 -3.55 -17.53
CA ASP A 45 15.98 -3.63 -18.99
C ASP A 45 15.29 -4.93 -19.45
N ASP A 46 15.66 -6.06 -18.86
CA ASP A 46 15.03 -7.37 -19.11
C ASP A 46 15.13 -8.25 -17.86
N ILE A 47 14.01 -8.42 -17.15
CA ILE A 47 13.95 -9.23 -15.93
C ILE A 47 14.14 -10.73 -16.20
N SER A 48 13.98 -11.19 -17.44
CA SER A 48 14.14 -12.60 -17.80
C SER A 48 15.60 -13.03 -17.87
N GLN A 49 16.52 -12.08 -17.90
CA GLN A 49 17.95 -12.35 -17.85
C GLN A 49 18.37 -12.84 -16.47
N ARG A 50 19.50 -13.56 -16.42
CA ARG A 50 20.03 -14.13 -15.17
C ARG A 50 20.41 -13.02 -14.19
N GLY A 51 19.57 -12.82 -13.17
CA GLY A 51 19.84 -11.93 -12.06
C GLY A 51 20.72 -12.54 -10.98
N ARG A 52 21.06 -11.72 -9.97
CA ARG A 52 21.72 -12.20 -8.75
C ARG A 52 20.66 -12.68 -7.77
N LYS A 53 21.02 -13.70 -6.96
CA LYS A 53 20.15 -14.25 -5.94
C LYS A 53 20.89 -14.49 -4.65
N ILE A 54 20.21 -14.26 -3.53
CA ILE A 54 20.66 -14.63 -2.18
C ILE A 54 19.68 -15.71 -1.71
N TYR A 55 20.22 -16.85 -1.29
CA TYR A 55 19.44 -17.88 -0.61
C TYR A 55 19.42 -17.56 0.88
N TRP A 56 18.24 -17.24 1.41
CA TRP A 56 18.02 -16.83 2.80
C TRP A 56 16.87 -17.65 3.42
N PRO A 57 17.07 -18.95 3.66
CA PRO A 57 16.10 -19.80 4.34
C PRO A 57 16.09 -19.57 5.85
N ALA A 58 15.07 -20.10 6.53
CA ALA A 58 15.11 -20.26 7.98
C ALA A 58 16.08 -21.40 8.39
N PRO A 59 16.76 -21.30 9.55
CA PRO A 59 17.54 -22.39 10.15
C PRO A 59 16.73 -23.68 10.27
N VAL A 60 17.39 -24.83 10.27
CA VAL A 60 16.72 -26.14 10.30
C VAL A 60 15.94 -26.30 11.61
N GLU A 61 16.52 -25.84 12.71
CA GLU A 61 15.95 -25.90 14.06
C GLU A 61 14.59 -25.18 14.11
N TRP A 62 14.51 -23.95 13.58
CA TRP A 62 13.26 -23.19 13.53
C TRP A 62 12.21 -23.83 12.61
N ARG A 63 12.64 -24.51 11.55
CA ARG A 63 11.73 -25.23 10.66
C ARG A 63 11.15 -26.47 11.34
N GLU A 64 11.95 -27.17 12.13
CA GLU A 64 11.51 -28.30 12.95
C GLU A 64 10.54 -27.83 14.05
N GLU A 65 10.86 -26.74 14.75
CA GLU A 65 9.97 -26.11 15.74
C GLU A 65 8.63 -25.70 15.13
N CYS A 66 8.65 -25.04 13.97
CA CYS A 66 7.46 -24.67 13.23
C CYS A 66 6.60 -25.90 12.86
N ASN A 67 7.23 -26.99 12.44
CA ASN A 67 6.54 -28.23 12.10
C ASN A 67 5.98 -28.95 13.35
N TRP A 68 6.71 -28.96 14.48
CA TRP A 68 6.19 -29.46 15.76
C TRP A 68 5.02 -28.63 16.27
N ALA A 69 4.96 -27.34 15.93
CA ALA A 69 3.79 -26.49 16.18
C ALA A 69 2.60 -26.77 15.23
N GLY A 70 2.70 -27.78 14.35
CA GLY A 70 1.62 -28.26 13.49
C GLY A 70 1.47 -27.50 12.17
N LYS A 71 2.50 -26.76 11.74
CA LYS A 71 2.53 -26.02 10.46
C LYS A 71 3.11 -26.87 9.34
N ASP A 72 2.73 -26.57 8.10
CA ASP A 72 3.24 -27.32 6.94
C ASP A 72 4.73 -27.02 6.66
N ILE A 73 5.56 -28.08 6.67
CA ILE A 73 7.02 -27.96 6.50
C ILE A 73 7.45 -27.36 5.15
N THR A 74 6.61 -27.47 4.11
CA THR A 74 6.91 -27.04 2.72
C THR A 74 6.26 -25.72 2.34
N ALA A 75 5.06 -25.45 2.87
CA ALA A 75 4.22 -24.32 2.54
C ALA A 75 4.30 -23.18 3.58
N GLU A 76 4.56 -23.49 4.85
CA GLU A 76 4.50 -22.53 5.97
C GLU A 76 5.85 -22.35 6.65
N CYS A 77 6.60 -23.43 6.90
CA CYS A 77 7.89 -23.41 7.62
C CYS A 77 9.08 -23.05 6.71
N MET A 78 8.96 -21.92 6.04
CA MET A 78 9.99 -21.32 5.18
C MET A 78 10.12 -19.83 5.50
N ASN A 79 11.19 -19.20 5.02
CA ASN A 79 11.33 -17.76 5.13
C ASN A 79 10.67 -17.08 3.92
N PHE A 80 9.55 -16.39 4.13
CA PHE A 80 8.91 -15.59 3.11
C PHE A 80 9.29 -14.13 3.32
N VAL A 81 10.06 -13.55 2.40
CA VAL A 81 10.41 -12.13 2.48
C VAL A 81 9.16 -11.28 2.25
N LYS A 82 8.78 -10.50 3.26
CA LYS A 82 7.56 -9.66 3.26
C LYS A 82 7.84 -8.18 3.12
N ILE A 83 9.04 -7.75 3.49
CA ILE A 83 9.42 -6.32 3.52
C ILE A 83 10.75 -6.15 2.81
N LEU A 84 10.83 -5.10 2.01
CA LEU A 84 12.04 -4.71 1.30
C LEU A 84 12.05 -3.19 1.10
N HIS A 85 13.03 -2.50 1.67
CA HIS A 85 13.17 -1.04 1.59
C HIS A 85 14.60 -0.63 1.28
N PRO A 86 14.83 0.53 0.62
CA PRO A 86 16.15 1.13 0.54
C PRO A 86 16.53 1.71 1.92
N TYR A 87 17.62 1.25 2.51
CA TYR A 87 18.06 1.74 3.83
C TYR A 87 18.98 2.94 3.71
N ASN A 88 20.01 2.83 2.87
CA ASN A 88 20.93 3.91 2.57
C ASN A 88 21.45 3.74 1.13
N ARG A 89 22.49 4.49 0.76
CA ARG A 89 23.09 4.43 -0.58
C ARG A 89 23.77 3.10 -0.90
N THR A 90 23.99 2.20 0.04
CA THR A 90 24.70 0.93 -0.21
C THR A 90 23.91 -0.29 0.23
N HIS A 91 22.91 -0.13 1.09
CA HIS A 91 22.18 -1.22 1.73
C HIS A 91 20.68 -1.10 1.53
N LEU A 92 20.04 -2.25 1.39
CA LEU A 92 18.60 -2.46 1.55
C LEU A 92 18.33 -3.01 2.95
N TYR A 93 17.10 -2.85 3.41
CA TYR A 93 16.58 -3.52 4.61
C TYR A 93 15.51 -4.51 4.20
N ALA A 94 15.68 -5.79 4.55
CA ALA A 94 14.75 -6.86 4.21
C ALA A 94 14.28 -7.58 5.47
N CYS A 95 13.01 -7.97 5.52
CA CYS A 95 12.47 -8.83 6.57
C CYS A 95 11.61 -9.95 6.01
N GLY A 96 11.62 -11.09 6.68
CA GLY A 96 10.80 -12.25 6.32
C GLY A 96 10.28 -13.02 7.52
N THR A 97 9.39 -13.98 7.25
CA THR A 97 8.69 -14.77 8.27
C THR A 97 9.58 -15.72 9.06
N GLY A 98 10.75 -16.08 8.51
CA GLY A 98 11.72 -16.98 9.15
C GLY A 98 11.12 -18.27 9.72
N ALA A 99 10.19 -18.92 9.00
CA ALA A 99 9.47 -20.10 9.49
C ALA A 99 8.78 -19.86 10.85
N PHE A 100 7.97 -18.80 10.96
CA PHE A 100 7.35 -18.36 12.22
C PHE A 100 8.36 -17.88 13.28
N HIS A 101 9.56 -17.46 12.86
CA HIS A 101 10.51 -16.69 13.64
C HIS A 101 10.94 -15.48 12.80
N PRO A 102 10.16 -14.38 12.79
CA PRO A 102 10.43 -13.25 11.92
C PRO A 102 11.85 -12.71 12.10
N VAL A 103 12.52 -12.46 10.98
CA VAL A 103 13.91 -11.98 10.95
C VAL A 103 14.08 -10.85 9.94
N CYS A 104 15.05 -9.99 10.20
CA CYS A 104 15.46 -8.93 9.28
C CYS A 104 16.97 -8.94 9.04
N ALA A 105 17.41 -8.36 7.92
CA ALA A 105 18.81 -8.22 7.59
C ALA A 105 19.06 -7.01 6.68
N PHE A 106 20.27 -6.46 6.76
CA PHE A 106 20.77 -5.50 5.79
C PHE A 106 21.39 -6.24 4.59
N ILE A 107 21.05 -5.79 3.39
CA ILE A 107 21.52 -6.38 2.14
C ILE A 107 22.40 -5.37 1.43
N GLU A 108 23.68 -5.69 1.27
CA GLU A 108 24.60 -4.86 0.52
C GLU A 108 24.25 -4.94 -0.98
N ALA A 109 23.85 -3.80 -1.55
CA ALA A 109 23.40 -3.65 -2.94
C ALA A 109 24.35 -2.78 -3.79
N GLY A 110 25.42 -2.23 -3.20
CA GLY A 110 26.33 -1.29 -3.87
C GLY A 110 25.68 0.06 -4.19
N GLN A 111 26.44 0.98 -4.80
CA GLN A 111 25.93 2.32 -5.21
C GLN A 111 25.58 2.41 -6.70
N HIS A 112 26.35 1.74 -7.57
CA HIS A 112 26.29 1.92 -9.01
C HIS A 112 26.03 0.60 -9.76
N ALA A 113 25.47 0.73 -10.97
CA ALA A 113 25.16 -0.42 -11.82
C ALA A 113 26.40 -1.15 -12.35
N GLU A 114 27.54 -0.46 -12.44
CA GLU A 114 28.80 -0.94 -13.03
C GLU A 114 29.50 -2.00 -12.16
N GLU A 115 29.41 -1.87 -10.83
CA GLU A 115 29.88 -2.86 -9.86
C GLU A 115 28.71 -3.32 -8.98
N PRO A 116 27.81 -4.16 -9.52
CA PRO A 116 26.69 -4.61 -8.73
C PRO A 116 27.22 -5.43 -7.55
N VAL A 117 26.74 -5.14 -6.34
CA VAL A 117 26.91 -5.98 -5.16
C VAL A 117 25.54 -6.49 -4.76
N PHE A 118 25.47 -7.72 -4.26
CA PHE A 118 24.22 -8.28 -3.74
C PHE A 118 24.55 -9.37 -2.73
N LYS A 119 24.77 -8.96 -1.49
CA LYS A 119 25.26 -9.83 -0.41
C LYS A 119 24.47 -9.61 0.87
N LEU A 120 24.24 -10.70 1.59
CA LEU A 120 23.68 -10.72 2.94
C LEU A 120 24.77 -11.24 3.86
N ASP A 121 25.01 -10.54 4.97
CA ASP A 121 25.88 -11.04 6.04
C ASP A 121 25.05 -11.86 7.03
N PRO A 122 25.24 -13.20 7.10
CA PRO A 122 24.45 -14.06 7.97
C PRO A 122 24.72 -13.83 9.46
N HIS A 123 25.82 -13.15 9.82
CA HIS A 123 26.14 -12.87 11.22
C HIS A 123 25.41 -11.64 11.78
N HIS A 124 24.78 -10.83 10.93
CA HIS A 124 24.06 -9.60 11.30
C HIS A 124 22.56 -9.71 11.03
N ILE A 125 21.95 -10.84 11.41
CA ILE A 125 20.50 -11.04 11.37
C ILE A 125 19.86 -10.42 12.62
N GLU A 126 18.84 -9.61 12.43
CA GLU A 126 18.08 -8.95 13.49
C GLU A 126 16.74 -9.63 13.75
N ASP A 127 16.21 -9.43 14.97
CA ASP A 127 14.83 -9.78 15.30
C ASP A 127 13.85 -8.99 14.41
N GLY A 128 12.93 -9.75 13.80
CA GLY A 128 11.88 -9.25 12.93
C GLY A 128 10.53 -9.06 13.62
N LYS A 129 10.41 -9.32 14.92
CA LYS A 129 9.15 -9.13 15.65
C LYS A 129 8.65 -7.69 15.55
N GLY A 130 7.40 -7.53 15.16
CA GLY A 130 6.79 -6.22 14.92
C GLY A 130 7.20 -5.56 13.62
N LYS A 131 8.13 -6.16 12.86
CA LYS A 131 8.55 -5.72 11.52
C LYS A 131 7.90 -6.60 10.46
N SER A 132 8.11 -7.92 10.52
CA SER A 132 7.50 -8.92 9.63
C SER A 132 6.50 -9.81 10.39
N PRO A 133 5.43 -10.31 9.73
CA PRO A 133 4.54 -11.29 10.33
C PRO A 133 5.21 -12.65 10.50
N TYR A 134 4.66 -13.44 11.41
CA TYR A 134 5.01 -14.85 11.63
C TYR A 134 4.43 -15.75 10.53
N ASP A 135 3.14 -15.61 10.26
CA ASP A 135 2.40 -16.39 9.28
C ASP A 135 2.56 -15.78 7.87
N PRO A 136 2.98 -16.55 6.84
CA PRO A 136 3.13 -16.04 5.48
C PRO A 136 1.82 -15.59 4.82
N ARG A 137 0.66 -15.96 5.35
CA ARG A 137 -0.66 -15.51 4.87
C ARG A 137 -1.04 -14.15 5.43
N HIS A 138 -0.35 -13.67 6.46
CA HIS A 138 -0.55 -12.30 6.95
C HIS A 138 0.19 -11.31 6.07
N THR A 139 -0.52 -10.25 5.72
CA THR A 139 0.04 -9.11 5.00
C THR A 139 0.89 -8.28 5.94
N ALA A 140 1.89 -7.62 5.38
CA ALA A 140 2.67 -6.59 6.04
C ALA A 140 2.55 -5.32 5.23
N ALA A 141 2.32 -4.19 5.89
CA ALA A 141 2.46 -2.89 5.27
C ALA A 141 3.56 -2.13 6.00
N SER A 142 4.47 -1.49 5.28
CA SER A 142 5.55 -0.76 5.92
C SER A 142 6.12 0.36 5.06
N VAL A 143 6.73 1.34 5.71
CA VAL A 143 7.54 2.39 5.10
C VAL A 143 8.77 2.63 5.96
N LEU A 144 9.92 2.78 5.31
CA LEU A 144 11.17 3.17 5.97
C LEU A 144 11.42 4.66 5.73
N VAL A 145 11.48 5.44 6.81
CA VAL A 145 11.65 6.89 6.75
C VAL A 145 12.91 7.28 7.53
N GLY A 146 13.97 7.66 6.81
CA GLY A 146 15.29 7.80 7.40
C GLY A 146 15.77 6.43 7.89
N GLU A 147 16.09 6.33 9.18
CA GLU A 147 16.55 5.08 9.81
C GLU A 147 15.44 4.32 10.54
N GLU A 148 14.17 4.72 10.40
CA GLU A 148 13.06 4.19 11.19
C GLU A 148 12.03 3.48 10.32
N LEU A 149 11.72 2.24 10.70
CA LEU A 149 10.73 1.42 10.02
C LEU A 149 9.38 1.54 10.74
N TYR A 150 8.38 1.99 10.00
CA TYR A 150 6.99 2.02 10.41
C TYR A 150 6.29 0.82 9.76
N SER A 151 5.69 -0.06 10.57
CA SER A 151 5.12 -1.33 10.11
C SER A 151 3.76 -1.60 10.74
N GLY A 152 2.83 -2.10 9.93
CA GLY A 152 1.56 -2.66 10.34
C GLY A 152 1.59 -4.18 10.15
N VAL A 153 1.65 -4.94 11.24
CA VAL A 153 1.79 -6.41 11.20
C VAL A 153 1.11 -7.11 12.39
N ALA A 154 0.91 -8.42 12.25
CA ALA A 154 0.64 -9.32 13.38
C ALA A 154 1.95 -9.69 14.09
N THR A 155 1.99 -9.59 15.41
CA THR A 155 3.20 -9.75 16.25
C THR A 155 3.31 -11.06 17.01
N ASP A 156 2.31 -11.94 16.92
CA ASP A 156 2.27 -13.21 17.63
C ASP A 156 2.08 -14.40 16.69
N LEU A 157 2.49 -15.58 17.17
CA LEU A 157 2.37 -16.86 16.47
C LEU A 157 0.90 -17.19 16.11
N MET A 158 -0.04 -16.77 16.97
CA MET A 158 -1.47 -17.01 16.77
C MET A 158 -2.13 -16.04 15.80
N GLY A 159 -1.47 -14.93 15.44
CA GLY A 159 -2.03 -13.96 14.52
C GLY A 159 -3.17 -13.12 15.10
N ARG A 160 -3.13 -12.82 16.39
CA ARG A 160 -4.19 -12.12 17.13
C ARG A 160 -3.75 -10.78 17.68
N ASP A 161 -2.47 -10.60 17.98
CA ASP A 161 -1.92 -9.30 18.38
C ASP A 161 -1.47 -8.56 17.14
N PHE A 162 -2.21 -7.53 16.76
CA PHE A 162 -1.89 -6.66 15.63
C PHE A 162 -1.36 -5.33 16.13
N THR A 163 -0.37 -4.78 15.44
CA THR A 163 0.25 -3.53 15.85
C THR A 163 0.55 -2.63 14.66
N ILE A 164 0.45 -1.32 14.90
CA ILE A 164 1.24 -0.34 14.17
C ILE A 164 2.48 -0.05 15.02
N PHE A 165 3.67 -0.28 14.46
CA PHE A 165 4.94 -0.27 15.18
C PHE A 165 5.93 0.66 14.51
N ARG A 166 6.69 1.42 15.30
CA ARG A 166 7.93 2.04 14.87
C ARG A 166 9.08 1.30 15.52
N SER A 167 10.02 0.87 14.70
CA SER A 167 11.24 0.20 15.07
C SER A 167 12.43 0.81 14.34
N LEU A 168 13.64 0.32 14.65
CA LEU A 168 14.90 0.90 14.18
C LEU A 168 15.08 2.35 14.63
N GLY A 169 16.21 2.93 14.23
CA GLY A 169 16.62 4.27 14.64
C GLY A 169 17.05 4.35 16.09
N ARG A 170 17.31 5.59 16.53
CA ARG A 170 17.83 5.89 17.88
C ARG A 170 16.73 6.07 18.93
N ARG A 171 15.49 6.24 18.49
CA ARG A 171 14.35 6.54 19.36
C ARG A 171 13.77 5.24 19.91
N PRO A 172 13.16 5.24 21.11
CA PRO A 172 12.44 4.09 21.62
C PRO A 172 11.36 3.64 20.63
N SER A 173 11.19 2.34 20.52
CA SER A 173 10.12 1.74 19.73
C SER A 173 8.76 2.12 20.32
N VAL A 174 7.82 2.44 19.44
CA VAL A 174 6.47 2.86 19.83
C VAL A 174 5.44 1.97 19.12
N ARG A 175 4.40 1.57 19.85
CA ARG A 175 3.36 0.67 19.32
C ARG A 175 1.93 1.12 19.61
N THR A 176 0.95 0.54 18.93
CA THR A 176 -0.47 0.70 19.32
C THR A 176 -0.77 -0.03 20.62
N GLU A 177 -1.84 0.39 21.29
CA GLU A 177 -2.37 -0.29 22.46
C GLU A 177 -2.75 -1.74 22.12
N GLN A 178 -2.40 -2.67 23.02
CA GLN A 178 -2.66 -4.10 22.86
C GLN A 178 -4.04 -4.45 23.40
N HIS A 179 -4.70 -5.41 22.75
CA HIS A 179 -5.97 -5.98 23.19
C HIS A 179 -7.10 -4.95 23.37
N ASP A 180 -7.03 -3.82 22.66
CA ASP A 180 -8.09 -2.81 22.62
C ASP A 180 -8.64 -2.67 21.20
N SER A 181 -9.84 -3.23 20.97
CA SER A 181 -10.49 -3.21 19.66
C SER A 181 -10.85 -1.81 19.17
N ARG A 182 -10.89 -0.80 20.06
CA ARG A 182 -11.05 0.60 19.64
C ARG A 182 -9.88 1.05 18.79
N TRP A 183 -8.67 0.57 19.09
CA TRP A 183 -7.45 0.90 18.36
C TRP A 183 -7.36 0.10 17.07
N LEU A 184 -7.33 -1.23 17.17
CA LEU A 184 -7.24 -2.14 16.04
C LEU A 184 -8.05 -3.40 16.33
N ASN A 185 -8.89 -3.81 15.39
CA ASN A 185 -9.75 -4.99 15.56
C ASN A 185 -9.60 -5.99 14.41
N GLU A 186 -8.70 -6.96 14.56
CA GLU A 186 -8.36 -7.95 13.52
C GLU A 186 -8.00 -7.29 12.16
N PRO A 187 -7.12 -6.26 12.12
CA PRO A 187 -6.83 -5.54 10.89
C PRO A 187 -6.09 -6.39 9.86
N LYS A 188 -6.31 -6.07 8.59
CA LYS A 188 -5.50 -6.47 7.44
C LYS A 188 -4.87 -5.22 6.85
N PHE A 189 -3.57 -5.06 7.08
CA PHE A 189 -2.81 -3.92 6.61
C PHE A 189 -2.55 -4.01 5.11
N VAL A 190 -2.65 -2.87 4.43
CA VAL A 190 -2.60 -2.76 2.96
C VAL A 190 -1.43 -1.89 2.51
N ALA A 191 -1.32 -0.67 3.04
CA ALA A 191 -0.25 0.27 2.64
C ALA A 191 0.11 1.25 3.76
N VAL A 192 1.31 1.84 3.68
CA VAL A 192 1.78 2.89 4.59
C VAL A 192 2.50 3.97 3.79
N PHE A 193 2.22 5.24 4.06
CA PHE A 193 2.85 6.35 3.36
C PHE A 193 3.22 7.49 4.31
N LEU A 194 4.38 8.10 4.08
CA LEU A 194 4.74 9.40 4.65
C LEU A 194 4.11 10.50 3.79
N VAL A 195 3.41 11.43 4.42
CA VAL A 195 2.93 12.66 3.77
C VAL A 195 3.34 13.86 4.63
N PRO A 196 4.13 14.80 4.07
CA PRO A 196 4.42 16.05 4.75
C PRO A 196 3.16 16.89 4.94
N GLU A 197 3.03 17.54 6.09
CA GLU A 197 1.88 18.44 6.37
C GLU A 197 2.25 19.92 6.22
N SER A 198 3.51 20.28 6.47
CA SER A 198 4.02 21.66 6.34
C SER A 198 5.47 21.65 5.80
N GLU A 199 6.14 22.80 5.82
CA GLU A 199 7.59 22.87 5.55
C GLU A 199 8.41 22.37 6.76
N ASP A 200 7.80 22.29 7.94
CA ASP A 200 8.42 21.76 9.16
C ASP A 200 8.27 20.23 9.18
N PRO A 201 9.39 19.47 9.14
CA PRO A 201 9.33 18.00 9.18
C PRO A 201 8.77 17.44 10.49
N ASP A 202 8.70 18.24 11.56
CA ASP A 202 8.05 17.84 12.82
C ASP A 202 6.52 17.65 12.65
N ASP A 203 5.92 18.24 11.61
CA ASP A 203 4.50 18.08 11.28
C ASP A 203 4.22 16.86 10.38
N ASP A 204 5.26 16.18 9.88
CA ASP A 204 5.14 15.00 9.03
C ASP A 204 4.26 13.92 9.67
N LYS A 205 3.35 13.36 8.86
CA LYS A 205 2.49 12.26 9.30
C LYS A 205 2.72 10.99 8.49
N ILE A 206 2.57 9.87 9.17
CA ILE A 206 2.53 8.54 8.56
C ILE A 206 1.08 8.08 8.53
N TYR A 207 0.60 7.75 7.33
CA TYR A 207 -0.75 7.28 7.08
C TYR A 207 -0.75 5.77 6.81
N PHE A 208 -1.55 5.03 7.58
CA PHE A 208 -1.74 3.59 7.47
C PHE A 208 -3.09 3.29 6.80
N PHE A 209 -3.08 2.42 5.80
CA PHE A 209 -4.29 1.96 5.12
C PHE A 209 -4.50 0.49 5.44
N PHE A 210 -5.69 0.16 5.93
CA PHE A 210 -6.03 -1.19 6.36
C PHE A 210 -7.54 -1.38 6.33
N ARG A 211 -8.00 -2.62 6.47
CA ARG A 211 -9.40 -2.93 6.79
C ARG A 211 -9.45 -3.72 8.07
N GLU A 212 -10.51 -3.57 8.84
CA GLU A 212 -10.66 -4.23 10.15
C GLU A 212 -12.12 -4.59 10.41
N THR A 213 -12.38 -5.37 11.46
CA THR A 213 -13.75 -5.63 11.93
C THR A 213 -14.31 -4.37 12.60
N ALA A 214 -15.42 -3.84 12.08
CA ALA A 214 -16.01 -2.58 12.54
C ALA A 214 -16.54 -2.69 13.98
N VAL A 215 -16.09 -1.79 14.86
CA VAL A 215 -16.56 -1.71 16.25
C VAL A 215 -17.78 -0.80 16.39
N GLU A 216 -18.01 0.07 15.40
CA GLU A 216 -19.09 1.06 15.37
C GLU A 216 -20.40 0.54 14.78
N ARG A 217 -20.40 -0.66 14.21
CA ARG A 217 -21.63 -1.29 13.75
C ARG A 217 -22.41 -1.86 14.93
N GLN A 218 -23.73 -1.74 14.88
CA GLN A 218 -24.63 -2.21 15.93
C GLN A 218 -24.45 -3.71 16.20
N GLN A 219 -24.37 -4.07 17.48
CA GLN A 219 -24.30 -5.46 17.92
C GLN A 219 -25.53 -6.23 17.41
N GLY A 220 -25.30 -7.42 16.82
CA GLY A 220 -26.37 -8.30 16.31
C GLY A 220 -26.54 -8.34 14.78
N LEU A 221 -25.95 -7.41 14.04
CA LEU A 221 -26.04 -7.35 12.56
C LEU A 221 -24.91 -8.11 11.82
N GLY A 222 -24.22 -9.00 12.52
CA GLY A 222 -23.09 -9.77 11.99
C GLY A 222 -21.76 -9.00 11.94
N LYS A 223 -20.68 -9.71 11.62
CA LYS A 223 -19.34 -9.12 11.46
C LYS A 223 -19.29 -8.36 10.13
N THR A 224 -19.01 -7.05 10.19
CA THR A 224 -18.78 -6.20 9.00
C THR A 224 -17.34 -5.72 9.02
N SER A 225 -16.65 -5.79 7.88
CA SER A 225 -15.33 -5.18 7.73
C SER A 225 -15.48 -3.74 7.24
N PHE A 226 -14.68 -2.81 7.75
CA PHE A 226 -14.56 -1.46 7.19
C PHE A 226 -13.12 -1.15 6.80
N ALA A 227 -12.96 -0.47 5.68
CA ALA A 227 -11.72 0.17 5.29
C ALA A 227 -11.42 1.38 6.17
N ARG A 228 -10.14 1.56 6.49
CA ARG A 228 -9.62 2.57 7.40
C ARG A 228 -8.42 3.28 6.81
N ILE A 229 -8.34 4.56 7.14
CA ILE A 229 -7.10 5.31 7.14
C ILE A 229 -6.75 5.65 8.59
N GLY A 230 -5.54 5.32 9.03
CA GLY A 230 -4.95 5.72 10.29
C GLY A 230 -3.88 6.79 10.09
N GLN A 231 -3.72 7.72 11.02
CA GLN A 231 -2.62 8.69 11.04
C GLN A 231 -1.81 8.53 12.34
N ILE A 232 -0.51 8.81 12.26
CA ILE A 232 0.38 9.07 13.41
C ILE A 232 1.33 10.20 13.04
N CYS A 233 1.82 10.94 14.04
CA CYS A 233 2.89 11.90 13.83
C CYS A 233 4.26 11.20 13.82
N ARG A 234 5.10 11.57 12.87
CA ARG A 234 6.46 11.00 12.72
C ARG A 234 7.31 11.20 13.97
N ASN A 235 7.11 12.31 14.68
CA ASN A 235 7.89 12.67 15.86
C ASN A 235 7.25 12.26 17.21
N ASP A 236 6.20 11.43 17.21
CA ASP A 236 5.57 10.92 18.43
C ASP A 236 6.55 10.05 19.25
N MET A 237 6.68 10.35 20.53
CA MET A 237 7.60 9.71 21.48
C MET A 237 6.87 8.86 22.53
N GLY A 238 5.56 8.74 22.42
CA GLY A 238 4.69 8.25 23.48
C GLY A 238 4.45 9.28 24.58
N GLY A 239 3.64 8.89 25.57
CA GLY A 239 3.35 9.71 26.74
C GLY A 239 4.35 9.51 27.87
N GLN A 240 4.40 10.47 28.80
CA GLN A 240 5.34 10.44 29.92
C GLN A 240 4.94 9.47 31.04
N ARG A 241 3.65 9.45 31.41
CA ARG A 241 3.11 8.61 32.51
C ARG A 241 2.19 7.52 32.00
N SER A 242 1.24 7.90 31.15
CA SER A 242 0.34 7.00 30.42
C SER A 242 0.80 6.88 28.96
N LEU A 243 0.41 5.81 28.27
CA LEU A 243 0.86 5.54 26.89
C LEU A 243 2.40 5.57 26.72
N VAL A 244 3.14 5.11 27.73
CA VAL A 244 4.60 4.98 27.64
C VAL A 244 4.94 4.00 26.52
N ASN A 245 5.79 4.42 25.57
CA ASN A 245 6.13 3.68 24.35
C ASN A 245 4.90 3.23 23.53
N LYS A 246 3.79 3.97 23.64
CA LYS A 246 2.60 3.78 22.82
C LYS A 246 2.27 5.07 22.08
N TRP A 247 1.67 4.97 20.90
CA TRP A 247 1.30 6.16 20.13
C TRP A 247 0.36 7.05 20.94
N THR A 248 0.55 8.35 20.87
CA THR A 248 -0.35 9.36 21.48
C THR A 248 -1.13 10.12 20.41
N THR A 249 -0.65 10.06 19.17
CA THR A 249 -1.18 10.77 18.01
C THR A 249 -2.00 9.88 17.07
N PHE A 250 -2.17 8.60 17.41
CA PHE A 250 -2.91 7.66 16.59
C PHE A 250 -4.40 8.00 16.53
N LEU A 251 -4.89 8.23 15.31
CA LEU A 251 -6.30 8.34 14.99
C LEU A 251 -6.61 7.51 13.75
N LYS A 252 -7.84 7.00 13.63
CA LYS A 252 -8.34 6.32 12.43
C LYS A 252 -9.72 6.83 12.02
N ALA A 253 -9.98 6.84 10.72
CA ALA A 253 -11.26 7.19 10.12
C ALA A 253 -11.70 6.12 9.12
N ARG A 254 -13.00 5.96 8.90
CA ARG A 254 -13.54 5.07 7.85
C ARG A 254 -13.25 5.66 6.48
N LEU A 255 -12.71 4.87 5.56
CA LEU A 255 -12.71 5.17 4.12
C LEU A 255 -13.99 4.59 3.51
N VAL A 256 -14.76 5.43 2.80
CA VAL A 256 -16.01 5.01 2.18
C VAL A 256 -15.86 5.00 0.66
N CYS A 257 -16.16 3.87 0.03
CA CYS A 257 -16.29 3.76 -1.41
C CYS A 257 -17.69 3.19 -1.72
N THR A 258 -18.60 4.04 -2.19
CA THR A 258 -20.01 3.70 -2.38
C THR A 258 -20.54 4.19 -3.71
N VAL A 259 -21.48 3.43 -4.29
CA VAL A 259 -22.31 3.88 -5.40
C VAL A 259 -23.68 4.25 -4.85
N PRO A 260 -24.11 5.53 -4.97
CA PRO A 260 -25.45 5.94 -4.55
C PRO A 260 -26.54 5.19 -5.32
N GLY A 261 -27.49 4.59 -4.60
CA GLY A 261 -28.63 3.89 -5.21
C GLY A 261 -29.77 4.85 -5.60
N PRO A 262 -30.59 4.50 -6.61
CA PRO A 262 -31.73 5.33 -7.03
C PRO A 262 -32.79 5.52 -5.93
N GLU A 263 -32.91 4.56 -5.00
CA GLU A 263 -33.84 4.59 -3.86
C GLU A 263 -33.13 4.94 -2.54
N GLY A 264 -31.92 5.49 -2.59
CA GLY A 264 -31.13 5.88 -1.40
C GLY A 264 -30.42 4.74 -0.68
N ALA A 265 -30.51 3.51 -1.20
CA ALA A 265 -29.72 2.37 -0.72
C ALA A 265 -28.35 2.32 -1.42
N ASP A 266 -27.32 2.78 -0.72
CA ASP A 266 -25.97 2.80 -1.25
C ASP A 266 -25.37 1.39 -1.35
N THR A 267 -24.66 1.12 -2.45
CA THR A 267 -23.86 -0.11 -2.58
C THR A 267 -22.44 0.15 -2.09
N HIS A 268 -22.05 -0.53 -1.00
CA HIS A 268 -20.75 -0.38 -0.36
C HIS A 268 -19.69 -1.36 -0.87
N PHE A 269 -18.47 -0.85 -1.04
CA PHE A 269 -17.27 -1.64 -1.28
C PHE A 269 -16.33 -1.44 -0.07
N ASP A 270 -16.48 -2.27 0.95
CA ASP A 270 -15.78 -2.09 2.23
C ASP A 270 -14.44 -2.87 2.32
N GLU A 271 -14.19 -3.83 1.43
CA GLU A 271 -12.96 -4.63 1.44
C GLU A 271 -11.82 -3.91 0.72
N LEU A 272 -11.05 -3.10 1.44
CA LEU A 272 -9.83 -2.48 0.90
C LEU A 272 -8.81 -3.55 0.45
N ARG A 273 -8.33 -3.46 -0.79
CA ARG A 273 -7.37 -4.41 -1.38
C ARG A 273 -5.98 -3.83 -1.61
N ASP A 274 -5.89 -2.63 -2.17
CA ASP A 274 -4.63 -1.98 -2.48
C ASP A 274 -4.77 -0.46 -2.49
N VAL A 275 -3.67 0.25 -2.29
CA VAL A 275 -3.62 1.71 -2.29
C VAL A 275 -2.37 2.19 -3.01
N PHE A 276 -2.55 3.13 -3.94
CA PHE A 276 -1.48 3.81 -4.65
C PHE A 276 -1.52 5.30 -4.38
N LEU A 277 -0.37 5.87 -4.00
CA LEU A 277 -0.22 7.29 -3.74
C LEU A 277 0.40 7.96 -4.96
N LEU A 278 -0.41 8.70 -5.71
CA LEU A 278 0.04 9.48 -6.85
C LEU A 278 0.54 10.84 -6.39
N GLN A 279 1.85 11.04 -6.46
CA GLN A 279 2.49 12.31 -6.12
C GLN A 279 2.04 13.41 -7.09
N THR A 280 1.65 14.56 -6.54
CA THR A 280 1.36 15.76 -7.34
C THR A 280 2.55 16.73 -7.26
N ARG A 281 2.41 17.91 -7.89
CA ARG A 281 3.43 18.97 -7.78
C ARG A 281 3.60 19.43 -6.33
N ASP A 282 2.54 19.37 -5.53
CA ASP A 282 2.57 19.66 -4.11
C ASP A 282 2.63 18.33 -3.33
N LYS A 283 3.80 18.04 -2.76
CA LYS A 283 4.05 16.81 -1.99
C LYS A 283 3.14 16.66 -0.76
N ARG A 284 2.54 17.75 -0.29
CA ARG A 284 1.57 17.75 0.82
C ARG A 284 0.17 17.34 0.37
N ASN A 285 -0.10 17.31 -0.93
CA ASN A 285 -1.40 17.00 -1.49
C ASN A 285 -1.30 15.94 -2.61
N PRO A 286 -0.80 14.72 -2.30
CA PRO A 286 -0.95 13.59 -3.21
C PRO A 286 -2.42 13.19 -3.39
N LEU A 287 -2.70 12.47 -4.48
CA LEU A 287 -3.97 11.79 -4.69
C LEU A 287 -3.83 10.32 -4.28
N ILE A 288 -4.81 9.82 -3.53
CA ILE A 288 -4.82 8.45 -3.04
C ILE A 288 -5.83 7.65 -3.86
N TYR A 289 -5.32 6.72 -4.65
CA TYR A 289 -6.14 5.75 -5.39
C TYR A 289 -6.24 4.47 -4.57
N ALA A 290 -7.45 3.98 -4.34
CA ALA A 290 -7.66 2.78 -3.55
C ALA A 290 -8.64 1.82 -4.24
N ILE A 291 -8.27 0.54 -4.27
CA ILE A 291 -9.13 -0.55 -4.72
C ILE A 291 -9.94 -1.09 -3.55
N PHE A 292 -11.23 -1.27 -3.80
CA PHE A 292 -12.15 -1.94 -2.90
C PHE A 292 -12.84 -3.09 -3.62
N SER A 293 -13.20 -4.14 -2.88
CA SER A 293 -14.15 -5.15 -3.31
C SER A 293 -15.41 -5.14 -2.45
N THR A 294 -16.47 -5.75 -2.94
CA THR A 294 -17.64 -6.07 -2.13
C THR A 294 -17.27 -7.08 -1.04
N SER A 295 -17.98 -7.05 0.09
CA SER A 295 -17.86 -8.07 1.16
C SER A 295 -18.74 -9.30 0.90
N SER A 296 -19.67 -9.23 -0.06
CA SER A 296 -20.56 -10.34 -0.41
C SER A 296 -19.80 -11.45 -1.14
N SER A 297 -20.06 -12.70 -0.75
CA SER A 297 -19.58 -13.88 -1.49
C SER A 297 -20.37 -14.15 -2.77
N VAL A 298 -21.61 -13.64 -2.86
CA VAL A 298 -22.53 -13.86 -3.99
C VAL A 298 -22.34 -12.76 -5.04
N PHE A 299 -22.28 -11.51 -4.61
CA PHE A 299 -22.09 -10.36 -5.49
C PHE A 299 -20.63 -9.94 -5.49
N GLN A 300 -19.90 -10.33 -6.53
CA GLN A 300 -18.53 -9.91 -6.73
C GLN A 300 -18.51 -8.59 -7.52
N GLY A 301 -17.95 -7.57 -6.90
CA GLY A 301 -17.72 -6.28 -7.54
C GLY A 301 -16.42 -5.67 -7.01
N SER A 302 -15.77 -4.90 -7.86
CA SER A 302 -14.59 -4.11 -7.51
C SER A 302 -14.76 -2.66 -7.95
N ALA A 303 -14.19 -1.75 -7.17
CA ALA A 303 -14.26 -0.32 -7.40
C ALA A 303 -12.92 0.33 -7.10
N VAL A 304 -12.58 1.37 -7.86
CA VAL A 304 -11.46 2.27 -7.59
C VAL A 304 -12.04 3.59 -7.13
N CYS A 305 -11.70 4.02 -5.91
CA CYS A 305 -12.05 5.32 -5.38
C CYS A 305 -10.79 6.19 -5.23
N VAL A 306 -10.94 7.50 -5.44
CA VAL A 306 -9.86 8.48 -5.28
C VAL A 306 -10.15 9.34 -4.05
N TYR A 307 -9.15 9.64 -3.24
CA TYR A 307 -9.29 10.49 -2.05
C TYR A 307 -8.27 11.63 -2.08
N THR A 308 -8.68 12.79 -1.57
CA THR A 308 -7.81 13.96 -1.44
C THR A 308 -7.32 14.12 0.00
N MET A 309 -6.12 14.67 0.17
CA MET A 309 -5.62 15.00 1.50
C MET A 309 -6.49 16.05 2.22
N ALA A 310 -7.18 16.94 1.48
CA ALA A 310 -8.09 17.91 2.08
C ALA A 310 -9.27 17.23 2.78
N ASP A 311 -9.87 16.21 2.17
CA ASP A 311 -10.99 15.45 2.75
C ASP A 311 -10.53 14.57 3.92
N ILE A 312 -9.34 13.98 3.80
CA ILE A 312 -8.72 13.20 4.89
C ILE A 312 -8.46 14.08 6.12
N ARG A 313 -7.81 15.23 5.94
CA ARG A 313 -7.55 16.19 7.03
C ARG A 313 -8.85 16.68 7.65
N ARG A 314 -9.88 16.95 6.85
CA ARG A 314 -11.21 17.35 7.34
C ARG A 314 -11.82 16.30 8.24
N ALA A 315 -11.73 15.02 7.88
CA ALA A 315 -12.22 13.93 8.73
C ALA A 315 -11.44 13.85 10.06
N PHE A 316 -10.10 13.94 10.01
CA PHE A 316 -9.26 13.91 11.21
C PHE A 316 -9.40 15.15 12.10
N LEU A 317 -9.79 16.30 11.56
CA LEU A 317 -10.13 17.52 12.31
C LEU A 317 -11.59 17.54 12.81
N GLY A 318 -12.42 16.62 12.33
CA GLY A 318 -13.82 16.49 12.70
C GLY A 318 -14.06 15.94 14.11
N PRO A 319 -15.31 15.57 14.43
CA PRO A 319 -15.65 15.00 15.73
C PRO A 319 -15.08 13.60 15.93
N PHE A 320 -14.69 13.30 17.17
CA PHE A 320 -14.32 11.95 17.59
C PHE A 320 -15.56 11.08 17.75
N ALA A 321 -15.44 9.78 17.48
CA ALA A 321 -16.49 8.81 17.78
C ALA A 321 -16.44 8.45 19.27
N HIS A 322 -17.60 8.40 19.91
CA HIS A 322 -17.73 8.19 21.35
C HIS A 322 -18.87 7.23 21.68
N LYS A 323 -18.74 6.52 22.80
CA LYS A 323 -19.82 5.78 23.45
C LYS A 323 -19.69 5.89 24.96
N GLU A 324 -20.80 6.16 25.65
CA GLU A 324 -20.87 6.28 27.12
C GLU A 324 -20.61 4.95 27.84
N GLY A 325 -20.89 3.84 27.16
CA GLY A 325 -20.70 2.50 27.71
C GLY A 325 -20.69 1.42 26.63
N PRO A 326 -20.48 0.15 27.01
CA PRO A 326 -20.35 -0.95 26.05
C PRO A 326 -21.61 -1.19 25.21
N ASN A 327 -22.79 -0.91 25.76
CA ASN A 327 -24.09 -1.14 25.14
C ASN A 327 -24.67 0.11 24.45
N TYR A 328 -23.97 1.24 24.52
CA TYR A 328 -24.40 2.48 23.87
C TYR A 328 -24.00 2.48 22.40
N GLN A 329 -24.81 3.14 21.57
CA GLN A 329 -24.45 3.37 20.18
C GLN A 329 -23.29 4.37 20.08
N TRP A 330 -22.52 4.25 19.01
CA TRP A 330 -21.48 5.22 18.70
C TRP A 330 -22.11 6.52 18.21
N VAL A 331 -21.71 7.63 18.83
CA VAL A 331 -22.20 8.97 18.54
C VAL A 331 -21.02 9.91 18.30
N SER A 332 -21.30 11.07 17.72
CA SER A 332 -20.34 12.17 17.63
C SER A 332 -20.10 12.72 19.04
N TYR A 333 -18.85 12.79 19.46
CA TYR A 333 -18.47 13.41 20.73
C TYR A 333 -18.84 14.91 20.74
N GLN A 334 -19.64 15.33 21.72
CA GLN A 334 -20.09 16.73 21.89
C GLN A 334 -19.44 17.43 23.09
N GLY A 335 -18.62 16.72 23.87
CA GLY A 335 -17.95 17.29 25.03
C GLY A 335 -16.78 18.19 24.65
N ARG A 336 -16.09 18.72 25.68
CA ARG A 336 -14.90 19.54 25.47
C ARG A 336 -13.73 18.66 25.04
N VAL A 337 -13.17 18.97 23.87
CA VAL A 337 -11.92 18.35 23.40
C VAL A 337 -10.74 19.04 24.10
N PRO A 338 -9.80 18.29 24.73
CA PRO A 338 -8.67 18.88 25.44
C PRO A 338 -7.64 19.50 24.48
N TYR A 339 -6.77 20.36 25.02
CA TYR A 339 -5.71 21.04 24.27
C TYR A 339 -4.31 20.58 24.72
N PRO A 340 -3.36 20.31 23.81
CA PRO A 340 -3.50 20.35 22.35
C PRO A 340 -4.46 19.26 21.86
N ARG A 341 -5.14 19.51 20.73
CA ARG A 341 -6.12 18.57 20.18
C ARG A 341 -5.44 17.20 19.94
N PRO A 342 -5.99 16.10 20.47
CA PRO A 342 -5.50 14.76 20.19
C PRO A 342 -5.31 14.50 18.68
N GLY A 343 -4.16 13.94 18.31
CA GLY A 343 -3.75 13.74 16.92
C GLY A 343 -3.01 14.91 16.24
N MET A 344 -2.77 16.02 16.95
CA MET A 344 -1.80 17.04 16.52
C MET A 344 -0.36 16.63 16.83
N CYS A 345 0.57 16.98 15.95
CA CYS A 345 1.99 16.73 16.15
C CYS A 345 2.58 17.79 17.09
N PRO A 346 3.52 17.43 17.98
CA PRO A 346 4.31 18.44 18.68
C PRO A 346 5.13 19.21 17.64
N SER A 347 5.13 20.52 17.76
CA SER A 347 5.81 21.42 16.82
C SER A 347 6.58 22.48 17.61
N LYS A 348 7.77 22.82 17.09
CA LYS A 348 8.63 23.86 17.68
C LYS A 348 8.28 25.25 17.17
N THR A 349 7.58 25.31 16.03
CA THR A 349 7.24 26.56 15.34
C THR A 349 5.88 27.09 15.79
N PHE A 350 4.92 26.20 16.10
CA PHE A 350 3.58 26.57 16.55
C PHE A 350 3.12 25.69 17.71
N GLY A 351 2.66 26.30 18.80
CA GLY A 351 2.17 25.60 19.99
C GLY A 351 3.12 25.66 21.18
N THR A 352 2.73 24.97 22.26
CA THR A 352 3.39 25.09 23.58
C THR A 352 4.29 23.90 23.92
N PHE A 353 4.29 22.84 23.09
CA PHE A 353 4.84 21.52 23.44
C PHE A 353 5.83 21.05 22.38
N GLY A 354 7.08 20.83 22.78
CA GLY A 354 8.15 20.34 21.90
C GLY A 354 8.21 18.81 21.75
N SER A 355 7.42 18.07 22.54
CA SER A 355 7.35 16.61 22.52
C SER A 355 5.99 16.11 23.00
N THR A 356 5.56 14.93 22.55
CA THR A 356 4.35 14.27 23.05
C THR A 356 4.45 13.87 24.52
N LYS A 357 5.67 13.77 25.07
CA LYS A 357 5.89 13.55 26.50
C LYS A 357 5.46 14.73 27.37
N ASP A 358 5.41 15.92 26.78
CA ASP A 358 5.02 17.13 27.47
C ASP A 358 3.50 17.36 27.43
N PHE A 359 2.75 16.51 26.70
CA PHE A 359 1.30 16.63 26.62
C PHE A 359 0.62 16.39 27.98
N PRO A 360 -0.41 17.18 28.34
CA PRO A 360 -1.16 16.99 29.57
C PRO A 360 -1.81 15.60 29.66
N ASP A 361 -1.91 15.07 30.89
CA ASP A 361 -2.50 13.74 31.15
C ASP A 361 -3.95 13.63 30.59
N GLU A 362 -4.73 14.71 30.59
CA GLU A 362 -6.09 14.76 30.01
C GLU A 362 -6.09 14.49 28.50
N VAL A 363 -5.12 15.03 27.75
CA VAL A 363 -4.98 14.81 26.31
C VAL A 363 -4.61 13.36 26.03
N ILE A 364 -3.68 12.81 26.79
CA ILE A 364 -3.23 11.41 26.67
C ILE A 364 -4.37 10.44 26.99
N GLN A 365 -5.13 10.70 28.06
CA GLN A 365 -6.29 9.88 28.41
C GLN A 365 -7.41 9.98 27.39
N PHE A 366 -7.64 11.17 26.81
CA PHE A 366 -8.62 11.35 25.74
C PHE A 366 -8.22 10.56 24.49
N ALA A 367 -6.98 10.72 24.02
CA ALA A 367 -6.45 10.02 22.85
C ALA A 367 -6.55 8.50 23.00
N ARG A 368 -6.23 7.98 24.20
CA ARG A 368 -6.33 6.54 24.52
C ARG A 368 -7.72 5.97 24.29
N HIS A 369 -8.77 6.74 24.59
CA HIS A 369 -10.15 6.28 24.56
C HIS A 369 -10.91 6.67 23.29
N HIS A 370 -10.38 7.61 22.50
CA HIS A 370 -11.01 8.14 21.29
C HIS A 370 -10.10 8.05 20.04
N PRO A 371 -9.57 6.87 19.69
CA PRO A 371 -8.77 6.72 18.47
C PRO A 371 -9.60 6.79 17.18
N LEU A 372 -10.93 6.60 17.24
CA LEU A 372 -11.81 6.57 16.07
C LEU A 372 -12.45 7.95 15.81
N MET A 373 -12.37 8.42 14.56
CA MET A 373 -13.10 9.59 14.08
C MET A 373 -14.54 9.21 13.71
N TYR A 374 -15.49 10.10 14.02
CA TYR A 374 -16.91 9.87 13.72
C TYR A 374 -17.22 10.07 12.23
N ASN A 375 -16.68 11.15 11.64
CA ASN A 375 -16.88 11.41 10.23
C ASN A 375 -16.03 10.47 9.35
N PRO A 376 -16.61 9.86 8.31
CA PRO A 376 -15.85 9.12 7.33
C PRO A 376 -15.10 10.05 6.38
N VAL A 377 -14.12 9.49 5.66
CA VAL A 377 -13.53 10.09 4.48
C VAL A 377 -14.31 9.59 3.26
N LEU A 378 -14.95 10.52 2.56
CA LEU A 378 -15.68 10.24 1.32
C LEU A 378 -14.75 10.34 0.10
N PRO A 379 -15.02 9.61 -0.99
CA PRO A 379 -14.18 9.67 -2.17
C PRO A 379 -14.40 10.99 -2.89
N HIS A 380 -13.39 11.46 -3.60
CA HIS A 380 -13.46 12.64 -4.42
C HIS A 380 -14.54 12.47 -5.50
N GLY A 381 -15.46 13.44 -5.60
CA GLY A 381 -16.65 13.32 -6.45
C GLY A 381 -17.79 12.47 -5.85
N GLN A 382 -17.64 11.96 -4.63
CA GLN A 382 -18.62 11.17 -3.85
C GLN A 382 -19.09 9.87 -4.53
N ARG A 383 -18.27 9.31 -5.41
CA ARG A 383 -18.53 8.03 -6.10
C ARG A 383 -17.21 7.39 -6.55
N PRO A 384 -17.20 6.11 -6.98
CA PRO A 384 -16.01 5.48 -7.53
C PRO A 384 -15.62 6.11 -8.87
N LEU A 385 -14.32 6.13 -9.13
CA LEU A 385 -13.75 6.51 -10.41
C LEU A 385 -13.98 5.44 -11.47
N PHE A 386 -13.75 4.19 -11.11
CA PHE A 386 -13.93 3.02 -11.97
C PHE A 386 -14.60 1.90 -11.18
N LEU A 387 -15.47 1.16 -11.83
CA LEU A 387 -16.34 0.15 -11.23
C LEU A 387 -16.45 -1.00 -12.22
N GLN A 388 -16.32 -2.22 -11.70
CA GLN A 388 -16.64 -3.42 -12.44
C GLN A 388 -17.41 -4.36 -11.51
N ALA A 389 -18.67 -4.56 -11.87
CA ALA A 389 -19.56 -5.52 -11.23
C ALA A 389 -19.91 -6.61 -12.25
N THR A 390 -20.36 -7.77 -11.78
CA THR A 390 -20.85 -8.88 -12.64
C THR A 390 -19.80 -9.56 -13.53
N VAL A 391 -18.50 -9.33 -13.24
CA VAL A 391 -17.37 -10.06 -13.85
C VAL A 391 -16.84 -11.12 -12.87
N PRO A 392 -16.26 -12.23 -13.35
CA PRO A 392 -15.85 -13.36 -12.50
C PRO A 392 -14.51 -13.13 -11.78
N TYR A 393 -14.03 -11.89 -11.71
CA TYR A 393 -12.76 -11.54 -11.08
C TYR A 393 -12.89 -10.29 -10.21
N THR A 394 -11.93 -10.13 -9.30
CA THR A 394 -11.81 -8.94 -8.45
C THR A 394 -10.47 -8.26 -8.69
N PHE A 395 -10.43 -6.96 -8.41
CA PHE A 395 -9.19 -6.18 -8.50
C PHE A 395 -8.30 -6.51 -7.30
N THR A 396 -7.00 -6.66 -7.56
CA THR A 396 -6.03 -7.07 -6.53
C THR A 396 -5.00 -5.98 -6.24
N ARG A 397 -4.44 -5.34 -7.26
CA ARG A 397 -3.37 -4.32 -7.15
C ARG A 397 -3.58 -3.16 -8.11
N ILE A 398 -3.06 -1.98 -7.79
CA ILE A 398 -3.13 -0.79 -8.64
C ILE A 398 -1.81 -0.05 -8.71
N ALA A 399 -1.45 0.40 -9.91
CA ALA A 399 -0.43 1.41 -10.15
C ALA A 399 -1.01 2.48 -11.05
N VAL A 400 -0.64 3.75 -10.82
CA VAL A 400 -1.18 4.87 -11.61
C VAL A 400 -0.03 5.69 -12.16
N ASP A 401 -0.08 5.97 -13.46
CA ASP A 401 0.86 6.89 -14.12
C ASP A 401 0.15 8.17 -14.55
N ARG A 402 0.84 9.30 -14.43
CA ARG A 402 0.34 10.60 -14.91
C ARG A 402 1.03 10.94 -16.23
N VAL A 403 0.29 10.76 -17.31
CA VAL A 403 0.81 10.88 -18.68
C VAL A 403 0.48 12.25 -19.24
N THR A 404 1.45 12.85 -19.92
CA THR A 404 1.21 14.06 -20.73
C THR A 404 0.83 13.63 -22.13
N ALA A 405 -0.34 14.07 -22.60
CA ALA A 405 -0.86 13.86 -23.94
C ALA A 405 -0.91 15.20 -24.72
N ALA A 406 -1.46 15.18 -25.93
CA ALA A 406 -1.54 16.36 -26.80
C ALA A 406 -2.46 17.47 -26.25
N ASP A 407 -3.48 17.09 -25.51
CA ASP A 407 -4.58 17.93 -25.02
C ASP A 407 -4.54 18.16 -23.49
N GLY A 408 -3.67 17.47 -22.76
CA GLY A 408 -3.54 17.67 -21.32
C GLY A 408 -2.81 16.54 -20.60
N HIS A 409 -3.19 16.33 -19.35
CA HIS A 409 -2.67 15.26 -18.51
C HIS A 409 -3.76 14.24 -18.20
N TYR A 410 -3.39 12.96 -18.23
CA TYR A 410 -4.27 11.84 -17.96
C TYR A 410 -3.68 10.95 -16.87
N ASP A 411 -4.54 10.53 -15.94
CA ASP A 411 -4.19 9.47 -15.00
C ASP A 411 -4.58 8.13 -15.65
N VAL A 412 -3.57 7.29 -15.89
CA VAL A 412 -3.70 5.95 -16.48
C VAL A 412 -3.51 4.93 -15.37
N LEU A 413 -4.56 4.14 -15.12
CA LEU A 413 -4.60 3.13 -14.09
C LEU A 413 -4.24 1.77 -14.69
N PHE A 414 -3.31 1.08 -14.05
CA PHE A 414 -2.98 -0.32 -14.30
C PHE A 414 -3.50 -1.12 -13.12
N ILE A 415 -4.51 -1.96 -13.36
CA ILE A 415 -5.23 -2.70 -12.32
C ILE A 415 -4.98 -4.20 -12.52
N GLY A 416 -4.38 -4.85 -11.53
CA GLY A 416 -4.18 -6.29 -11.54
C GLY A 416 -5.42 -7.06 -11.10
N THR A 417 -5.59 -8.26 -11.66
CA THR A 417 -6.66 -9.21 -11.30
C THR A 417 -6.10 -10.63 -11.13
N VAL A 418 -6.90 -11.66 -11.43
CA VAL A 418 -6.51 -13.07 -11.53
C VAL A 418 -5.78 -13.31 -12.87
N GLY A 419 -4.50 -12.94 -12.92
CA GLY A 419 -3.62 -13.17 -14.07
C GLY A 419 -3.70 -12.13 -15.20
N THR A 420 -4.62 -11.15 -15.14
CA THR A 420 -4.72 -10.05 -16.11
C THR A 420 -4.35 -8.69 -15.52
N VAL A 421 -3.92 -7.78 -16.38
CA VAL A 421 -3.79 -6.34 -16.10
C VAL A 421 -4.78 -5.58 -16.98
N LEU A 422 -5.63 -4.78 -16.34
CA LEU A 422 -6.52 -3.83 -17.00
C LEU A 422 -5.80 -2.49 -17.13
N LYS A 423 -5.87 -1.87 -18.31
CA LYS A 423 -5.40 -0.50 -18.55
C LYS A 423 -6.62 0.41 -18.71
N VAL A 424 -6.82 1.31 -17.76
CA VAL A 424 -7.98 2.21 -17.70
C VAL A 424 -7.50 3.65 -17.72
N VAL A 425 -8.16 4.50 -18.51
CA VAL A 425 -7.87 5.93 -18.55
C VAL A 425 -9.04 6.70 -17.98
N SER A 426 -8.72 7.67 -17.13
CA SER A 426 -9.71 8.62 -16.64
C SER A 426 -9.75 9.85 -17.55
N VAL A 427 -10.82 10.01 -18.34
CA VAL A 427 -10.97 11.15 -19.25
C VAL A 427 -11.73 12.28 -18.56
N PRO A 428 -11.12 13.47 -18.37
CA PRO A 428 -11.83 14.62 -17.83
C PRO A 428 -12.74 15.23 -18.91
N LYS A 429 -14.06 15.22 -18.69
CA LYS A 429 -15.03 15.77 -19.66
C LYS A 429 -15.48 17.21 -19.42
N GLU A 430 -15.22 17.81 -18.25
CA GLU A 430 -15.53 19.22 -17.89
C GLU A 430 -15.31 19.48 -16.38
N SER A 431 -15.62 18.47 -15.55
CA SER A 431 -15.45 18.48 -14.09
C SER A 431 -15.22 17.06 -13.56
N TRP A 432 -14.70 16.93 -12.34
CA TRP A 432 -14.52 15.62 -11.69
C TRP A 432 -15.83 14.81 -11.59
N HIS A 433 -16.98 15.49 -11.46
CA HIS A 433 -18.31 14.88 -11.43
C HIS A 433 -18.78 14.34 -12.78
N ARG A 434 -17.99 14.46 -13.86
CA ARG A 434 -18.28 13.87 -15.18
C ARG A 434 -17.09 13.13 -15.76
N MET A 435 -16.14 12.68 -14.93
CA MET A 435 -15.07 11.79 -15.41
C MET A 435 -15.68 10.48 -15.89
N GLU A 436 -15.28 10.08 -17.10
CA GLU A 436 -15.67 8.80 -17.69
C GLU A 436 -14.43 7.90 -17.72
N PRO A 437 -14.44 6.77 -16.99
CA PRO A 437 -13.38 5.79 -17.09
C PRO A 437 -13.52 5.03 -18.42
N LEU A 438 -12.42 4.86 -19.14
CA LEU A 438 -12.37 4.07 -20.36
C LEU A 438 -11.39 2.92 -20.18
N LEU A 439 -11.89 1.68 -20.25
CA LEU A 439 -11.06 0.48 -20.31
C LEU A 439 -10.47 0.37 -21.71
N LEU A 440 -9.16 0.55 -21.82
CA LEU A 440 -8.43 0.51 -23.09
C LEU A 440 -8.01 -0.91 -23.47
N GLU A 441 -7.57 -1.70 -22.48
CA GLU A 441 -7.00 -3.01 -22.72
C GLU A 441 -7.16 -3.91 -21.49
N GLU A 442 -7.42 -5.18 -21.74
CA GLU A 442 -7.30 -6.27 -20.77
C GLU A 442 -6.25 -7.26 -21.29
N LEU A 443 -5.12 -7.34 -20.58
CA LEU A 443 -3.98 -8.14 -21.01
C LEU A 443 -3.75 -9.33 -20.06
N GLN A 444 -3.79 -10.56 -20.58
CA GLN A 444 -3.37 -11.74 -19.84
C GLN A 444 -1.85 -11.75 -19.67
N VAL A 445 -1.40 -11.60 -18.43
CA VAL A 445 0.02 -11.55 -18.05
C VAL A 445 0.52 -12.93 -17.61
N PHE A 446 -0.26 -13.65 -16.81
CA PHE A 446 0.08 -14.98 -16.30
C PHE A 446 -0.84 -16.04 -16.88
N GLN A 447 -0.32 -17.00 -17.64
CA GLN A 447 -1.13 -18.00 -18.36
C GLN A 447 -1.86 -18.98 -17.43
N ASP A 448 -1.29 -19.23 -16.25
CA ASP A 448 -1.88 -20.05 -15.19
C ASP A 448 -2.97 -19.30 -14.40
N SER A 449 -3.29 -18.06 -14.80
CA SER A 449 -4.22 -17.18 -14.09
C SER A 449 -3.82 -16.95 -12.63
N SER A 450 -2.52 -16.98 -12.31
CA SER A 450 -2.05 -16.68 -10.97
C SER A 450 -2.37 -15.22 -10.60
N PRO A 451 -3.00 -14.95 -9.44
CA PRO A 451 -3.36 -13.60 -9.04
C PRO A 451 -2.16 -12.67 -8.97
N ILE A 452 -2.36 -11.42 -9.43
CA ILE A 452 -1.36 -10.37 -9.31
C ILE A 452 -1.35 -9.91 -7.85
N ILE A 453 -0.26 -10.18 -7.14
CA ILE A 453 -0.09 -9.86 -5.72
C ILE A 453 0.86 -8.71 -5.46
N SER A 454 1.54 -8.19 -6.48
CA SER A 454 2.39 -7.01 -6.40
C SER A 454 2.46 -6.30 -7.74
N LEU A 455 2.55 -4.97 -7.72
CA LEU A 455 2.59 -4.15 -8.93
C LEU A 455 3.47 -2.92 -8.68
N GLN A 456 4.47 -2.71 -9.54
CA GLN A 456 5.39 -1.58 -9.50
C GLN A 456 5.51 -0.94 -10.88
N LEU A 457 5.50 0.39 -10.95
CA LEU A 457 5.50 1.13 -12.20
C LEU A 457 6.74 2.04 -12.28
N SER A 458 7.42 2.00 -13.43
CA SER A 458 8.49 2.94 -13.79
C SER A 458 8.02 3.82 -14.93
N SER A 459 7.60 5.05 -14.62
CA SER A 459 7.25 6.05 -15.64
C SER A 459 8.47 6.42 -16.48
N LYS A 460 9.67 6.47 -15.87
CA LYS A 460 10.94 6.82 -16.54
C LYS A 460 11.34 5.81 -17.61
N ARG A 461 11.15 4.51 -17.32
CA ARG A 461 11.49 3.42 -18.25
C ARG A 461 10.30 2.95 -19.09
N HIS A 462 9.11 3.49 -18.82
CA HIS A 462 7.85 3.05 -19.43
C HIS A 462 7.59 1.55 -19.26
N GLN A 463 7.85 1.02 -18.06
CA GLN A 463 7.66 -0.40 -17.72
C GLN A 463 6.76 -0.56 -16.50
N LEU A 464 5.97 -1.62 -16.50
CA LEU A 464 5.22 -2.14 -15.37
C LEU A 464 5.81 -3.50 -14.98
N TYR A 465 5.92 -3.74 -13.68
CA TYR A 465 6.42 -4.99 -13.11
C TYR A 465 5.32 -5.58 -12.24
N ALA A 466 4.89 -6.80 -12.55
CA ALA A 466 3.85 -7.52 -11.81
C ALA A 466 4.43 -8.79 -11.18
N GLY A 467 4.06 -9.07 -9.93
CA GLY A 467 4.42 -10.29 -9.22
C GLY A 467 3.20 -11.15 -8.92
N SER A 468 3.34 -12.46 -9.07
CA SER A 468 2.35 -13.47 -8.66
C SER A 468 2.97 -14.46 -7.68
N THR A 469 2.25 -15.53 -7.34
CA THR A 469 2.85 -16.64 -6.59
C THR A 469 3.78 -17.49 -7.44
N THR A 470 3.64 -17.46 -8.78
CA THR A 470 4.31 -18.37 -9.71
C THR A 470 5.42 -17.72 -10.52
N ALA A 471 5.29 -16.43 -10.86
CA ALA A 471 6.27 -15.72 -11.67
C ALA A 471 6.26 -14.19 -11.45
N LEU A 472 7.25 -13.53 -12.02
CA LEU A 472 7.32 -12.10 -12.26
C LEU A 472 7.08 -11.82 -13.74
N ALA A 473 6.48 -10.68 -14.01
CA ALA A 473 6.24 -10.17 -15.36
C ALA A 473 6.71 -8.73 -15.48
N GLN A 474 7.31 -8.40 -16.62
CA GLN A 474 7.65 -7.05 -17.05
C GLN A 474 6.92 -6.78 -18.37
N LEU A 475 6.20 -5.66 -18.43
CA LEU A 475 5.43 -5.26 -19.61
C LEU A 475 5.55 -3.76 -19.88
N PRO A 476 5.60 -3.34 -21.17
CA PRO A 476 5.58 -1.92 -21.52
C PRO A 476 4.26 -1.24 -21.12
N LEU A 477 4.33 0.03 -20.71
CA LEU A 477 3.12 0.84 -20.41
C LEU A 477 2.27 1.15 -21.66
N HIS A 478 2.88 1.08 -22.84
CA HIS A 478 2.21 1.36 -24.11
C HIS A 478 2.68 0.43 -25.22
N ARG A 479 1.79 0.15 -26.17
CA ARG A 479 2.03 -0.68 -27.35
C ARG A 479 1.41 -0.03 -28.59
N CYS A 480 1.79 1.22 -28.87
CA CYS A 480 1.17 2.02 -29.92
C CYS A 480 1.14 1.34 -31.30
N GLY A 481 2.19 0.59 -31.63
CA GLY A 481 2.26 -0.20 -32.87
C GLY A 481 1.23 -1.34 -32.99
N ALA A 482 0.53 -1.68 -31.91
CA ALA A 482 -0.53 -2.69 -31.90
C ALA A 482 -1.90 -2.14 -32.32
N TYR A 483 -2.13 -0.82 -32.25
CA TYR A 483 -3.46 -0.23 -32.50
C TYR A 483 -3.86 -0.20 -33.98
N GLY A 484 -2.91 -0.31 -34.91
CA GLY A 484 -3.19 -0.36 -36.34
C GLY A 484 -2.19 0.41 -37.19
N LYS A 485 -2.41 0.42 -38.51
CA LYS A 485 -1.56 1.13 -39.48
C LYS A 485 -2.22 2.39 -40.04
N ALA A 486 -3.46 2.70 -39.62
CA ALA A 486 -4.16 3.90 -40.05
C ALA A 486 -4.27 4.93 -38.91
N CYS A 487 -4.33 6.22 -39.28
CA CYS A 487 -4.53 7.32 -38.34
C CYS A 487 -5.80 7.13 -37.50
N ALA A 488 -6.91 6.72 -38.13
CA ALA A 488 -8.18 6.52 -37.45
C ALA A 488 -8.09 5.49 -36.32
N GLU A 489 -7.39 4.38 -36.53
CA GLU A 489 -7.25 3.31 -35.52
C GLU A 489 -6.43 3.80 -34.32
N CYS A 490 -5.32 4.52 -34.57
CA CYS A 490 -4.49 5.13 -33.53
C CYS A 490 -5.27 6.15 -32.69
N CYS A 491 -6.06 7.02 -33.32
CA CYS A 491 -6.87 8.02 -32.62
C CYS A 491 -8.03 7.39 -31.84
N LEU A 492 -8.67 6.34 -32.38
CA LEU A 492 -9.76 5.63 -31.72
C LEU A 492 -9.30 4.81 -30.50
N ALA A 493 -8.02 4.42 -30.45
CA ALA A 493 -7.46 3.73 -29.29
C ALA A 493 -7.49 4.57 -28.01
N ARG A 494 -7.52 5.91 -28.12
CA ARG A 494 -7.60 6.85 -26.98
C ARG A 494 -6.56 6.61 -25.89
N ASP A 495 -5.41 6.03 -26.26
CA ASP A 495 -4.30 5.76 -25.36
C ASP A 495 -3.44 7.03 -25.22
N PRO A 496 -3.36 7.67 -24.03
CA PRO A 496 -2.60 8.90 -23.82
C PRO A 496 -1.10 8.78 -24.13
N TYR A 497 -0.56 7.55 -24.14
CA TYR A 497 0.82 7.31 -24.52
C TYR A 497 1.06 7.33 -26.02
N CYS A 498 0.01 7.28 -26.85
CA CYS A 498 0.11 7.03 -28.28
C CYS A 498 -0.43 8.19 -29.11
N ALA A 499 0.28 8.53 -30.18
CA ALA A 499 -0.12 9.54 -31.14
C ALA A 499 0.25 9.11 -32.56
N TRP A 500 -0.48 9.64 -33.53
CA TRP A 500 -0.17 9.46 -34.94
C TRP A 500 0.92 10.44 -35.36
N ASP A 501 2.06 9.94 -35.84
CA ASP A 501 3.20 10.78 -36.26
C ASP A 501 3.11 11.26 -37.72
N GLY A 502 2.05 10.88 -38.43
CA GLY A 502 1.86 11.12 -39.87
C GLY A 502 1.99 9.86 -40.71
N ASN A 503 2.71 8.84 -40.24
CA ASN A 503 2.96 7.60 -40.95
C ASN A 503 2.57 6.35 -40.14
N THR A 504 2.78 6.35 -38.83
CA THR A 504 2.53 5.22 -37.94
C THR A 504 2.07 5.66 -36.55
N CYS A 505 1.41 4.74 -35.82
CA CYS A 505 1.03 4.99 -34.43
C CYS A 505 2.24 4.76 -33.51
N THR A 506 2.79 5.84 -32.96
CA THR A 506 4.01 5.83 -32.14
C THR A 506 3.76 6.47 -30.78
N ARG A 507 4.78 6.45 -29.91
CA ARG A 507 4.67 7.06 -28.58
C ARG A 507 4.56 8.57 -28.73
N TYR A 508 3.61 9.19 -28.03
CA TYR A 508 3.52 10.64 -27.96
C TYR A 508 4.77 11.22 -27.29
N VAL A 509 5.35 12.22 -27.95
CA VAL A 509 6.48 13.01 -27.43
C VAL A 509 6.06 14.48 -27.46
N PRO A 510 6.10 15.20 -26.31
CA PRO A 510 5.80 16.62 -26.29
C PRO A 510 6.73 17.38 -27.25
N ASN A 511 6.17 18.23 -28.10
CA ASN A 511 6.95 19.02 -29.04
C ASN A 511 7.73 20.10 -28.27
N THR A 512 9.05 19.96 -28.14
CA THR A 512 9.91 20.92 -27.43
C THR A 512 10.23 22.18 -28.24
N LYS A 513 9.69 22.30 -29.44
CA LYS A 513 9.78 23.49 -30.29
C LYS A 513 8.45 24.22 -30.34
N ARG A 514 8.21 25.12 -29.40
CA ARG A 514 7.33 26.27 -29.61
C ARG A 514 7.71 27.43 -28.72
#